data_AF-A0A7T5RBR4-F1
#
_entry.id   AF-A0A7T5RBR4-F1
#
_cell.length_a   1.000
_cell.length_b   1.000
_cell.length_c   1.000
_cell.angle_alpha   90.00
_cell.angle_beta   90.00
_cell.angle_gamma   90.00
#
_symmetry.space_group_name_H-M   'P 1'
#
loop_
_entity.id
_entity.type
_entity.pdbx_description
1 polymer ?
#
loop_
_entity_poly.entity_id
_entity_poly.type
_entity_poly.pdbx_seq_one_letter_code
_entity_poly.pdbx_strand_id
1 'polypeptide(L)'
;MNKKIETKTTTAFAEIKPDALLKKLHGFEGTLAALITAFSGSMPFVYFHVLWFGLWISINHGLLEPYIHPFDRFPYGLLTMIVSLEAIFLATFIMIAQNRQALLDTYKELEEEKEEQEAEEEVEDIQKDLDDIKNAISFIQQKITQVEKAKENNNVSVNGAVKPT
;
A
#
# COMPACT_ATOMS: atom_id res chain seq x y z
N MET A 1 2.03 -8.27 -32.20
CA MET A 1 1.87 -9.44 -31.30
C MET A 1 2.33 -9.22 -29.86
N ASN A 2 2.86 -8.03 -29.48
CA ASN A 2 3.36 -7.77 -28.11
C ASN A 2 2.34 -7.24 -27.10
N LYS A 3 1.25 -6.57 -27.52
CA LYS A 3 0.29 -5.94 -26.60
C LYS A 3 -0.56 -6.93 -25.77
N LYS A 4 -0.55 -8.22 -26.14
CA LYS A 4 -1.34 -9.29 -25.48
C LYS A 4 -0.58 -10.03 -24.38
N ILE A 5 0.74 -9.78 -24.27
CA ILE A 5 1.58 -10.41 -23.24
C ILE A 5 1.58 -9.55 -21.99
N GLU A 6 1.71 -8.23 -22.11
CA GLU A 6 1.62 -7.28 -20.98
C GLU A 6 0.26 -7.35 -20.26
N THR A 7 -0.83 -7.42 -21.03
CA THR A 7 -2.19 -7.46 -20.45
C THR A 7 -2.48 -8.74 -19.67
N LYS A 8 -1.84 -9.87 -20.00
CA LYS A 8 -2.02 -11.15 -19.31
C LYS A 8 -1.23 -11.28 -18.02
N THR A 9 -0.06 -10.65 -17.95
CA THR A 9 0.72 -10.58 -16.71
C THR A 9 0.04 -9.65 -15.71
N THR A 10 -0.43 -8.47 -16.12
CA THR A 10 -1.13 -7.52 -15.23
C THR A 10 -2.45 -8.09 -14.70
N THR A 11 -3.21 -8.81 -15.52
CA THR A 11 -4.48 -9.44 -15.07
C THR A 11 -4.28 -10.66 -14.16
N ALA A 12 -3.14 -11.35 -14.21
CA ALA A 12 -2.84 -12.46 -13.31
C ALA A 12 -2.44 -11.98 -11.88
N PHE A 13 -1.91 -10.76 -11.74
CA PHE A 13 -1.65 -10.13 -10.45
C PHE A 13 -2.87 -9.36 -9.90
N ALA A 14 -3.80 -8.93 -10.77
CA ALA A 14 -5.05 -8.28 -10.37
C ALA A 14 -6.07 -9.24 -9.69
N GLU A 15 -5.87 -10.56 -9.77
CA GLU A 15 -6.71 -11.58 -9.13
C GLU A 15 -6.00 -12.23 -7.92
N ILE A 16 -5.26 -11.45 -7.14
CA ILE A 16 -4.89 -11.88 -5.79
C ILE A 16 -6.16 -11.78 -4.94
N LYS A 17 -6.95 -12.86 -4.93
CA LYS A 17 -8.14 -12.98 -4.10
C LYS A 17 -7.77 -12.71 -2.63
N PRO A 18 -8.33 -11.69 -1.97
CA PRO A 18 -8.01 -11.36 -0.57
C PRO A 18 -8.27 -12.56 0.35
N ASP A 19 -9.29 -13.36 0.05
CA ASP A 19 -9.67 -14.57 0.79
C ASP A 19 -8.56 -15.63 0.82
N ALA A 20 -7.79 -15.76 -0.26
CA ALA A 20 -6.70 -16.74 -0.37
C ALA A 20 -5.47 -16.31 0.43
N LEU A 21 -5.20 -15.00 0.49
CA LEU A 21 -4.14 -14.44 1.33
C LEU A 21 -4.53 -14.48 2.81
N LEU A 22 -5.75 -14.09 3.16
CA LEU A 22 -6.28 -14.17 4.53
C LEU A 22 -6.31 -15.61 5.05
N LYS A 23 -6.61 -16.59 4.18
CA LYS A 23 -6.55 -18.01 4.54
C LYS A 23 -5.12 -18.53 4.73
N LYS A 24 -4.15 -18.04 3.95
CA LYS A 24 -2.71 -18.31 4.19
C LYS A 24 -2.20 -17.64 5.48
N LEU A 25 -2.83 -16.54 5.88
CA LEU A 25 -2.49 -15.77 7.08
C LEU A 25 -3.04 -16.37 8.39
N HIS A 26 -4.18 -17.05 8.34
CA HIS A 26 -4.87 -17.61 9.52
C HIS A 26 -4.31 -18.97 10.02
N GLY A 27 -3.23 -19.48 9.43
CA GLY A 27 -2.54 -20.66 9.94
C GLY A 27 -1.81 -20.38 11.26
N PHE A 28 -1.67 -21.39 12.12
CA PHE A 28 -0.86 -21.31 13.36
C PHE A 28 0.55 -20.73 13.10
N GLU A 29 1.11 -21.03 11.92
CA GLU A 29 2.38 -20.50 11.40
C GLU A 29 2.37 -18.97 11.24
N GLY A 30 1.25 -18.39 10.79
CA GLY A 30 1.10 -16.94 10.61
C GLY A 30 1.07 -16.18 11.93
N THR A 31 0.35 -16.71 12.93
CA THR A 31 0.31 -16.12 14.27
C THR A 31 1.65 -16.24 14.99
N LEU A 32 2.34 -17.38 14.85
CA LEU A 32 3.64 -17.60 15.48
C LEU A 32 4.72 -16.72 14.82
N ALA A 33 4.74 -16.61 13.48
CA ALA A 33 5.66 -15.74 12.77
C ALA A 33 5.46 -14.26 13.11
N ALA A 34 4.20 -13.81 13.24
CA ALA A 34 3.90 -12.44 13.65
C ALA A 34 4.36 -12.16 15.09
N LEU A 35 4.15 -13.10 16.01
CA LEU A 35 4.60 -12.99 17.41
C LEU A 35 6.13 -12.95 17.50
N ILE A 36 6.83 -13.84 16.79
CA ILE A 36 8.29 -13.89 16.79
C ILE A 36 8.88 -12.65 16.13
N THR A 37 8.26 -12.13 15.07
CA THR A 37 8.72 -10.89 14.42
C THR A 37 8.53 -9.68 15.32
N ALA A 38 7.37 -9.55 15.97
CA ALA A 38 7.13 -8.50 16.95
C ALA A 38 8.06 -8.60 18.16
N PHE A 39 8.40 -9.83 18.58
CA PHE A 39 9.32 -10.08 19.68
C PHE A 39 10.78 -9.80 19.30
N SER A 40 11.22 -10.24 18.12
CA SER A 40 12.58 -10.05 17.60
C SER A 40 12.88 -8.58 17.27
N GLY A 41 11.88 -7.78 16.92
CA GLY A 41 12.02 -6.33 16.71
C GLY A 41 12.02 -5.51 18.00
N SER A 42 11.87 -6.14 19.17
CA SER A 42 11.67 -5.47 20.44
C SER A 42 12.93 -5.48 21.31
N MET A 43 13.26 -4.35 21.95
CA MET A 43 14.41 -4.21 22.84
C MET A 43 14.49 -5.24 24.00
N PRO A 44 13.38 -5.74 24.59
CA PRO A 44 13.40 -6.80 25.61
C PRO A 44 14.09 -8.09 25.15
N PHE A 45 14.00 -8.46 23.87
CA PHE A 45 14.68 -9.64 23.32
C PHE A 45 16.20 -9.50 23.43
N VAL A 46 16.71 -8.31 23.09
CA VAL A 46 18.15 -7.99 23.18
C VAL A 46 18.61 -8.03 24.63
N TYR A 47 17.86 -7.42 25.55
CA TYR A 47 18.19 -7.46 26.99
C TYR A 47 18.20 -8.88 27.54
N PHE A 48 17.23 -9.71 27.16
CA PHE A 48 17.21 -11.13 27.54
C PHE A 48 18.46 -11.87 27.05
N HIS A 49 18.85 -11.69 25.78
CA HIS A 49 20.05 -12.33 25.22
C HIS A 49 21.33 -11.87 25.91
N VAL A 50 21.47 -10.57 26.16
CA VAL A 50 22.65 -10.03 26.88
C VAL A 50 22.74 -10.59 28.29
N LEU A 51 21.61 -10.67 29.02
CA LEU A 51 21.58 -11.27 30.36
C LEU A 51 21.86 -12.77 30.32
N TRP A 52 21.26 -13.50 29.38
CA TRP A 52 21.46 -14.94 29.20
C TRP A 52 22.92 -15.28 28.87
N PHE A 53 23.52 -14.61 27.89
CA PHE A 53 24.93 -14.80 27.53
C PHE A 53 25.87 -14.36 28.64
N GLY A 54 25.59 -13.22 29.27
CA GLY A 54 26.36 -12.73 30.41
C GLY A 54 26.35 -13.72 31.57
N LEU A 55 25.18 -14.29 31.87
CA LEU A 55 25.02 -15.32 32.92
C LEU A 55 25.76 -16.61 32.54
N TRP A 56 25.61 -17.09 31.30
CA TRP A 56 26.30 -18.30 30.83
C TRP A 56 27.82 -18.16 30.91
N ILE A 57 28.36 -17.03 30.43
CA ILE A 57 29.79 -16.72 30.49
C ILE A 57 30.22 -16.65 31.96
N SER A 58 29.47 -15.95 32.82
CA SER A 58 29.79 -15.81 34.24
C SER A 58 29.86 -17.15 34.97
N ILE A 59 28.88 -18.03 34.75
CA ILE A 59 28.84 -19.38 35.32
C ILE A 59 30.05 -20.21 34.86
N ASN A 60 30.39 -20.15 33.56
CA ASN A 60 31.49 -20.93 32.99
C ASN A 60 32.88 -20.32 33.26
N HIS A 61 32.98 -19.06 33.71
CA HIS A 61 34.24 -18.41 34.09
C HIS A 61 34.69 -18.76 35.53
N GLY A 62 33.98 -19.65 36.22
CA GLY A 62 34.35 -20.11 37.56
C GLY A 62 33.84 -19.23 38.71
N LEU A 63 32.94 -18.27 38.45
CA LEU A 63 32.31 -17.46 39.52
C LEU A 63 31.48 -18.29 40.51
N LEU A 64 31.17 -19.54 40.17
CA LEU A 64 30.41 -20.49 41.01
C LEU A 64 31.24 -21.68 41.48
N GLU A 65 32.58 -21.62 41.46
CA GLU A 65 33.39 -22.63 42.16
C GLU A 65 33.21 -22.49 43.68
N PRO A 66 32.76 -23.55 44.40
CA PRO A 66 32.88 -24.98 44.07
C PRO A 66 31.56 -25.69 43.67
N TYR A 67 30.47 -24.98 43.43
CA TYR A 67 29.14 -25.56 43.19
C TYR A 67 28.94 -26.09 41.76
N ILE A 68 29.59 -25.52 40.76
CA ILE A 68 29.43 -25.90 39.35
C ILE A 68 30.80 -25.95 38.67
N HIS A 69 31.18 -27.12 38.14
CA HIS A 69 32.37 -27.24 37.30
C HIS A 69 32.12 -26.61 35.92
N PRO A 70 33.10 -25.88 35.35
CA PRO A 70 32.97 -25.30 34.01
C PRO A 70 32.69 -26.39 32.96
N PHE A 71 31.48 -26.39 32.42
CA PHE A 71 31.02 -27.37 31.43
C PHE A 71 31.35 -26.91 30.00
N ASP A 72 31.31 -25.60 29.74
CA ASP A 72 31.61 -24.99 28.45
C ASP A 72 32.84 -24.07 28.59
N ARG A 73 34.03 -24.68 28.50
CA ARG A 73 35.30 -23.96 28.66
C ARG A 73 35.55 -23.08 27.45
N PHE A 74 36.21 -21.92 27.64
CA PHE A 74 36.60 -21.04 26.53
C PHE A 74 37.32 -21.88 25.45
N PRO A 75 36.83 -21.91 24.20
CA PRO A 75 36.07 -20.85 23.48
C PRO A 75 34.52 -20.95 23.44
N TYR A 76 33.86 -21.61 24.41
CA TYR A 76 32.38 -21.70 24.49
C TYR A 76 31.72 -22.40 23.29
N GLY A 77 32.15 -23.63 23.01
CA GLY A 77 31.69 -24.41 21.85
C GLY A 77 30.19 -24.75 21.88
N LEU A 78 29.64 -25.00 23.07
CA LEU A 78 28.23 -25.36 23.20
C LEU A 78 27.31 -24.15 23.06
N LEU A 79 27.68 -23.01 23.68
CA LEU A 79 26.96 -21.75 23.50
C LEU A 79 26.87 -21.37 22.02
N THR A 80 28.01 -21.36 21.33
CA THR A 80 28.09 -20.96 19.92
C THR A 80 27.27 -21.88 19.01
N MET A 81 27.28 -23.19 19.27
CA MET A 81 26.44 -24.14 18.54
C MET A 81 24.94 -23.84 18.71
N ILE A 82 24.47 -23.66 19.95
CA ILE A 82 23.04 -23.38 20.22
C ILE A 82 22.62 -22.06 19.59
N VAL A 83 23.41 -21.00 19.76
CA VAL A 83 23.13 -19.67 19.19
C VAL A 83 23.11 -19.71 17.67
N SER A 84 24.00 -20.48 17.04
CA SER A 84 24.00 -20.61 15.57
C SER A 84 22.70 -21.23 15.04
N LEU A 85 22.18 -22.25 15.73
CA LEU A 85 20.93 -22.91 15.38
C LEU A 85 19.73 -21.99 15.64
N GLU A 86 19.71 -21.29 16.76
CA GLU A 86 18.70 -20.27 17.06
C GLU A 86 18.68 -19.14 16.02
N ALA A 87 19.85 -18.65 15.61
CA ALA A 87 19.97 -17.61 14.59
C ALA A 87 19.43 -18.05 13.22
N ILE A 88 19.60 -19.31 12.82
CA ILE A 88 19.01 -19.85 11.58
C ILE A 88 17.48 -19.83 11.67
N PHE A 89 16.91 -20.26 12.80
CA PHE A 89 15.46 -20.19 13.01
C PHE A 89 14.95 -18.74 12.98
N LEU A 90 15.62 -17.81 13.67
CA LEU A 90 15.25 -16.40 13.64
C LEU A 90 15.33 -15.81 12.22
N ALA A 91 16.41 -16.10 11.48
CA ALA A 91 16.57 -15.63 10.10
C ALA A 91 15.45 -16.15 9.18
N THR A 92 15.10 -17.44 9.30
CA THR A 92 14.00 -18.02 8.51
C THR A 92 12.64 -17.43 8.88
N PHE A 93 12.36 -17.20 10.17
CA PHE A 93 11.13 -16.54 10.60
C PHE A 93 11.06 -15.09 10.14
N ILE A 94 12.16 -14.34 10.21
CA ILE A 94 12.27 -12.98 9.68
C ILE A 94 11.99 -13.00 8.17
N MET A 95 12.58 -13.92 7.41
CA MET A 95 12.35 -14.03 5.97
C MET A 95 10.88 -14.29 5.63
N ILE A 96 10.22 -15.18 6.37
CA ILE A 96 8.78 -15.46 6.20
C ILE A 96 7.95 -14.20 6.49
N ALA A 97 8.28 -13.48 7.57
CA ALA A 97 7.58 -12.26 7.95
C ALA A 97 7.79 -11.11 6.96
N GLN A 98 9.01 -10.95 6.44
CA GLN A 98 9.33 -10.00 5.40
C GLN A 98 8.60 -10.32 4.10
N ASN A 99 8.58 -11.59 3.68
CA ASN A 99 7.83 -12.02 2.50
C ASN A 99 6.33 -11.74 2.63
N ARG A 100 5.78 -11.93 3.84
CA ARG A 100 4.39 -11.57 4.16
C ARG A 100 4.16 -10.06 4.09
N GLN A 101 5.08 -9.26 4.65
CA GLN A 101 4.96 -7.80 4.64
C GLN A 101 5.01 -7.26 3.21
N ALA A 102 5.94 -7.77 2.38
CA ALA A 102 6.04 -7.39 0.97
C ALA A 102 4.73 -7.65 0.20
N LEU A 103 4.05 -8.78 0.45
CA LEU A 103 2.76 -9.06 -0.18
C LEU A 103 1.66 -8.08 0.26
N LEU A 104 1.66 -7.67 1.53
CA LEU A 104 0.70 -6.67 2.04
C LEU A 104 0.99 -5.29 1.46
N ASP A 105 2.25 -4.91 1.33
CA ASP A 105 2.66 -3.63 0.77
C ASP A 105 2.27 -3.55 -0.73
N THR A 106 2.53 -4.60 -1.51
CA THR A 106 2.06 -4.67 -2.91
C THR A 106 0.54 -4.60 -3.03
N TYR A 107 -0.21 -5.22 -2.11
CA TYR A 107 -1.68 -5.12 -2.13
C TYR A 107 -2.15 -3.68 -1.91
N LYS A 108 -1.55 -2.96 -0.95
CA LYS A 108 -1.87 -1.56 -0.68
C LYS A 108 -1.56 -0.66 -1.87
N GLU A 109 -0.40 -0.86 -2.50
CA GLU A 109 -0.02 -0.12 -3.71
C GLU A 109 -1.06 -0.31 -4.83
N LEU A 110 -1.56 -1.53 -5.03
CA LEU A 110 -2.61 -1.82 -6.02
C LEU A 110 -3.99 -1.23 -5.66
N GLU A 111 -4.28 -1.05 -4.38
CA GLU A 111 -5.51 -0.43 -3.90
C GLU A 111 -5.43 1.09 -4.10
N GLU A 112 -4.31 1.70 -3.73
CA GLU A 112 -4.02 3.13 -3.98
C GLU A 112 -4.05 3.45 -5.48
N GLU A 113 -3.48 2.61 -6.34
CA GLU A 113 -3.52 2.78 -7.80
C GLU A 113 -4.95 2.75 -8.36
N LYS A 114 -5.83 1.90 -7.79
CA LYS A 114 -7.24 1.83 -8.21
C LYS A 114 -8.01 3.09 -7.79
N GLU A 115 -7.82 3.55 -6.57
CA GLU A 115 -8.45 4.78 -6.09
C GLU A 115 -8.02 5.98 -6.93
N GLU A 116 -6.74 6.05 -7.33
CA GLU A 116 -6.24 7.09 -8.22
C GLU A 116 -6.90 7.03 -9.60
N GLN A 117 -7.02 5.83 -10.20
CA GLN A 117 -7.69 5.67 -11.50
C GLN A 117 -9.18 6.06 -11.45
N GLU A 118 -9.89 5.69 -10.39
CA GLU A 118 -11.30 6.09 -10.21
C GLU A 118 -11.44 7.62 -10.07
N ALA A 119 -10.52 8.27 -9.35
CA ALA A 119 -10.49 9.73 -9.24
C ALA A 119 -10.18 10.41 -10.58
N GLU A 120 -9.26 9.86 -11.39
CA GLU A 120 -8.99 10.36 -12.74
C GLU A 120 -10.22 10.25 -13.67
N GLU A 121 -10.95 9.13 -13.61
CA GLU A 121 -12.20 8.92 -14.37
C GLU A 121 -13.27 9.95 -13.96
N GLU A 122 -13.47 10.18 -12.65
CA GLU A 122 -14.42 11.17 -12.16
C GLU A 122 -14.08 12.60 -12.64
N VAL A 123 -12.79 12.94 -12.71
CA VAL A 123 -12.34 14.23 -13.25
C VAL A 123 -12.58 14.34 -14.76
N GLU A 124 -12.36 13.27 -15.53
CA GLU A 124 -12.66 13.23 -16.97
C GLU A 124 -14.16 13.46 -17.23
N ASP A 125 -15.03 12.80 -16.46
CA ASP A 125 -16.47 12.96 -16.56
C ASP A 125 -16.90 14.41 -16.23
N ILE A 126 -16.34 15.01 -15.18
CA ILE A 126 -16.59 16.43 -14.86
C ILE A 126 -16.13 17.35 -16.01
N GLN A 127 -14.98 17.10 -16.62
CA GLN A 127 -14.49 17.90 -17.75
C GLN A 127 -15.44 17.81 -18.95
N LYS A 128 -15.94 16.61 -19.23
CA LYS A 128 -16.91 16.38 -20.31
C LYS A 128 -18.23 17.11 -20.05
N ASP A 129 -18.75 17.02 -18.83
CA ASP A 129 -19.97 17.76 -18.43
C ASP A 129 -19.77 19.28 -18.55
N LEU A 130 -18.58 19.78 -18.18
CA LEU A 130 -18.24 21.20 -18.33
C LEU A 130 -18.20 21.64 -19.80
N ASP A 131 -17.66 20.82 -20.69
CA ASP A 131 -17.65 21.11 -22.12
C ASP A 131 -19.06 21.11 -22.73
N ASP A 132 -19.93 20.17 -22.30
CA ASP A 132 -21.33 20.14 -22.72
C ASP A 132 -22.10 21.38 -22.25
N ILE A 133 -21.88 21.80 -21.00
CA ILE A 133 -22.46 23.05 -20.46
C ILE A 133 -21.95 24.27 -21.25
N LYS A 134 -20.65 24.33 -21.56
CA LYS A 134 -20.06 25.42 -22.34
C LYS A 134 -20.64 25.51 -23.75
N ASN A 135 -20.88 24.38 -24.40
CA ASN A 135 -21.53 24.30 -25.69
C ASN A 135 -22.99 24.79 -25.63
N ALA A 136 -23.74 24.38 -24.60
CA ALA A 136 -25.11 24.83 -24.38
C ALA A 136 -25.21 26.35 -24.14
N ILE A 137 -24.31 26.91 -23.32
CA ILE A 137 -24.23 28.37 -23.08
C ILE A 137 -23.93 29.12 -24.37
N SER A 138 -22.99 28.62 -25.18
CA SER A 138 -22.63 29.24 -26.46
C SER A 138 -23.81 29.28 -27.43
N PHE A 139 -24.60 28.19 -27.49
CA PHE A 139 -25.83 28.13 -28.28
C PHE A 139 -26.87 29.14 -27.80
N ILE A 140 -27.06 29.26 -26.48
CA ILE A 140 -27.97 30.25 -25.88
C ILE A 140 -27.54 31.67 -26.21
N GLN A 141 -26.25 32.01 -26.07
CA GLN A 141 -25.73 33.34 -26.42
C GLN A 141 -25.94 33.66 -27.91
N GLN A 142 -25.73 32.69 -28.80
CA GLN A 142 -25.98 32.86 -30.24
C GLN A 142 -27.47 33.12 -30.53
N LYS A 143 -28.37 32.38 -29.86
CA LYS A 143 -29.83 32.58 -29.97
C LYS A 143 -30.27 33.95 -29.46
N ILE A 144 -29.77 34.38 -28.29
CA ILE A 144 -30.06 35.71 -27.72
C ILE A 144 -29.65 36.82 -28.70
N THR A 145 -28.44 36.72 -29.26
CA THR A 145 -27.93 37.70 -30.23
C THR A 145 -28.82 37.79 -31.49
N GLN A 146 -29.34 36.66 -31.96
CA GLN A 146 -30.25 36.64 -33.11
C GLN A 146 -31.62 37.26 -32.79
N VAL A 147 -32.16 36.98 -31.61
CA VAL A 147 -33.42 37.56 -31.15
C VAL A 147 -33.28 39.08 -30.96
N GLU A 148 -32.16 39.55 -30.42
CA GLU A 148 -31.88 40.97 -30.24
C GLU A 148 -31.84 41.70 -31.59
N LYS A 149 -31.10 41.18 -32.58
CA LYS A 149 -31.09 41.71 -33.95
C LYS A 149 -32.47 41.70 -34.62
N ALA A 150 -33.25 40.63 -34.45
CA ALA A 150 -34.59 40.54 -35.02
C ALA A 150 -35.55 41.56 -34.38
N LYS A 151 -35.42 41.81 -33.08
CA LYS A 151 -36.23 42.80 -32.35
C LYS A 151 -35.85 44.23 -32.77
N GLU A 152 -34.57 44.50 -32.98
CA GLU A 152 -34.07 45.78 -33.47
C GLU A 152 -34.59 46.08 -34.89
N ASN A 153 -34.52 45.11 -35.79
CA ASN A 153 -35.04 45.23 -37.16
C ASN A 153 -36.57 45.45 -37.20
N ASN A 154 -37.32 44.78 -36.32
CA ASN A 154 -38.77 44.93 -36.25
C ASN A 154 -39.17 46.31 -35.69
N ASN A 155 -38.45 46.82 -34.68
CA ASN A 155 -38.71 48.16 -34.12
C ASN A 155 -38.42 49.31 -35.11
N VAL A 156 -37.39 49.16 -35.97
CA VAL A 156 -37.11 50.12 -37.06
C VAL A 156 -38.21 50.11 -38.12
N SER A 157 -38.77 48.94 -38.45
CA SER A 157 -39.89 48.82 -39.40
C SER A 157 -41.20 49.43 -38.86
N VAL A 158 -41.44 49.36 -37.54
CA VAL A 158 -42.66 49.88 -36.91
C VAL A 158 -42.58 51.41 -36.75
N ASN A 159 -41.44 51.99 -36.38
CA ASN A 159 -41.29 53.45 -36.27
C ASN A 159 -41.19 54.15 -37.64
N GLY A 160 -40.76 53.47 -38.70
CA GLY A 160 -40.74 54.02 -40.06
C GLY A 160 -42.13 54.17 -40.72
N ALA A 161 -43.17 53.51 -40.18
CA ALA A 161 -44.53 53.54 -40.72
C ALA A 161 -45.38 54.71 -40.17
N VAL A 162 -44.92 55.44 -39.15
CA VAL A 162 -45.60 56.62 -38.60
C VAL A 162 -44.94 57.89 -39.15
N LYS A 163 -45.30 58.27 -40.38
CA LYS A 163 -44.94 59.58 -40.94
C LYS A 163 -46.00 60.60 -40.47
N PRO A 164 -45.66 61.67 -39.74
CA PRO A 164 -46.63 62.72 -39.49
C PRO A 164 -46.96 63.42 -40.81
N THR A 165 -48.27 63.54 -41.04
CA THR A 165 -48.92 64.41 -42.03
C THR A 165 -48.36 65.81 -42.06
#